data_AF-A0A970E8C0-F1
#
_entry.id   AF-A0A970E8C0-F1
#
_cell.length_a   1.000
_cell.length_b   1.000
_cell.length_c   1.000
_cell.angle_alpha   90.00
_cell.angle_beta   90.00
_cell.angle_gamma   90.00
#
_symmetry.space_group_name_H-M   'P 1'
#
loop_
_entity.id
_entity.type
_entity.pdbx_description
1 polymer ?
#
loop_
_entity_poly.entity_id
_entity_poly.type
_entity_poly.pdbx_seq_one_letter_code
_entity_poly.pdbx_strand_id
1 'polypeptide(L)'
;MTVEGHITSGSRNKGSQYISTTTDINVAKKWAEKTGNKIVEIDLAKLPDNVNVIDLSTDAGRNAYLKGSTAKGLAKGSSEVLIEGNIPSEAIKSMK
;
A
#
# COMPACT_ATOMS: atom_id res chain seq x y z
N MET A 1 -14.98 5.11 -0.59
CA MET A 1 -14.04 5.57 -1.64
C MET A 1 -13.54 4.36 -2.40
N THR A 2 -13.28 4.47 -3.71
CA THR A 2 -12.77 3.35 -4.51
C THR A 2 -11.25 3.22 -4.38
N VAL A 3 -10.72 2.03 -4.65
CA VAL A 3 -9.28 1.75 -4.73
C VAL A 3 -8.58 2.74 -5.68
N GLU A 4 -9.12 2.93 -6.87
CA GLU A 4 -8.56 3.84 -7.87
C GLU A 4 -8.55 5.31 -7.42
N GLY A 5 -9.60 5.75 -6.72
CA GLY A 5 -9.66 7.10 -6.16
C GLY A 5 -8.58 7.35 -5.10
N HIS A 6 -8.27 6.33 -4.28
CA HIS A 6 -7.16 6.39 -3.32
C HIS A 6 -5.81 6.50 -4.03
N ILE A 7 -5.53 5.61 -4.98
CA ILE A 7 -4.26 5.56 -5.73
C ILE A 7 -3.97 6.90 -6.42
N THR A 8 -4.98 7.50 -7.05
CA THR A 8 -4.81 8.74 -7.82
C THR A 8 -4.68 9.99 -6.95
N SER A 9 -5.28 9.99 -5.75
CA SER A 9 -5.25 11.14 -4.85
C SER A 9 -4.15 11.08 -3.78
N GLY A 10 -3.66 9.88 -3.48
CA GLY A 10 -2.64 9.62 -2.47
C GLY A 10 -3.02 10.17 -1.10
N SER A 11 -2.03 10.73 -0.40
CA SER A 11 -2.18 11.27 0.96
C SER A 11 -2.97 12.57 1.06
N ARG A 12 -3.43 13.16 -0.06
CA ARG A 12 -4.22 14.39 -0.06
C ARG A 12 -5.62 14.18 0.53
N ASN A 13 -6.07 12.94 0.62
CA ASN A 13 -7.38 12.58 1.16
C ASN A 13 -7.27 11.89 2.53
N LYS A 14 -7.51 12.67 3.59
CA LYS A 14 -7.44 12.24 5.01
C LYS A 14 -8.56 11.29 5.45
N GLY A 15 -9.45 10.88 4.56
CA GLY A 15 -10.60 10.00 4.83
C GLY A 15 -10.51 8.64 4.15
N SER A 16 -9.34 8.25 3.67
CA SER A 16 -9.14 6.91 3.09
C SER A 16 -9.06 5.84 4.17
N GLN A 17 -9.77 4.72 3.93
CA GLN A 17 -9.63 3.50 4.72
C GLN A 17 -8.42 2.64 4.32
N TYR A 18 -7.68 3.05 3.28
CA TYR A 18 -6.55 2.32 2.73
C TYR A 18 -5.22 2.84 3.28
N ILE A 19 -4.39 1.90 3.72
CA ILE A 19 -2.99 2.10 4.08
C ILE A 19 -2.15 1.73 2.86
N SER A 20 -1.45 2.71 2.28
CA SER A 20 -0.53 2.48 1.17
C SER A 20 0.76 1.82 1.67
N THR A 21 1.09 0.66 1.10
CA THR A 21 2.32 -0.08 1.37
C THR A 21 2.99 -0.49 0.06
N THR A 22 4.23 -0.99 0.12
CA THR A 22 5.01 -1.37 -1.05
C THR A 22 5.73 -2.69 -0.81
N THR A 23 5.87 -3.50 -1.86
CA THR A 23 6.71 -4.70 -1.86
C THR A 23 8.18 -4.38 -2.16
N ASP A 24 8.50 -3.16 -2.62
CA ASP A 24 9.86 -2.76 -2.97
C ASP A 24 10.49 -1.90 -1.86
N ILE A 25 11.56 -2.44 -1.26
CA ILE A 25 12.30 -1.76 -0.20
C ILE A 25 12.91 -0.43 -0.66
N ASN A 26 13.26 -0.27 -1.95
CA ASN A 26 13.82 0.97 -2.47
C ASN A 26 12.76 2.08 -2.52
N VAL A 27 11.51 1.73 -2.82
CA VAL A 27 10.38 2.66 -2.74
C VAL A 27 10.16 3.09 -1.29
N ALA A 28 10.20 2.15 -0.34
CA ALA A 28 10.09 2.46 1.08
C ALA A 28 11.21 3.38 1.58
N LYS A 29 12.47 3.09 1.22
CA LYS A 29 13.64 3.95 1.52
C LYS A 29 13.49 5.36 0.98
N LYS A 30 13.11 5.49 -0.29
CA LYS A 30 12.87 6.81 -0.91
C LYS A 30 11.82 7.64 -0.16
N TRP A 31 10.78 7.00 0.39
CA TRP A 31 9.77 7.69 1.20
C TRP A 31 10.26 8.01 2.60
N ALA A 32 11.00 7.10 3.24
CA ALA A 32 11.64 7.34 4.54
C ALA A 32 12.61 8.52 4.47
N GLU A 33 13.45 8.60 3.44
CA GLU A 33 14.37 9.73 3.20
C GLU A 33 13.63 11.07 3.06
N LYS A 34 12.46 11.06 2.42
CA LYS A 34 11.65 12.28 2.22
C LYS A 34 10.88 12.73 3.46
N THR A 35 10.49 11.80 4.32
CA THR A 35 9.57 12.07 5.44
C THR A 35 10.25 12.03 6.80
N GLY A 36 11.44 11.43 6.90
CA GLY A 36 12.11 11.13 8.17
C GLY A 36 11.49 9.96 8.94
N ASN A 37 10.52 9.26 8.36
CA ASN A 37 9.82 8.15 9.01
C ASN A 37 10.65 6.86 8.98
N LYS A 38 10.34 5.95 9.91
CA LYS A 38 10.92 4.60 9.95
C LYS A 38 10.25 3.68 8.93
N ILE A 39 11.02 2.72 8.44
CA ILE A 39 10.51 1.62 7.61
C ILE A 39 10.15 0.45 8.54
N VAL A 40 8.98 -0.12 8.33
CA VAL A 40 8.54 -1.35 9.00
C VAL A 40 8.12 -2.36 7.96
N GLU A 41 8.37 -3.63 8.26
CA GLU A 41 7.85 -4.76 7.51
C GLU A 41 6.53 -5.22 8.13
N ILE A 42 5.56 -5.57 7.28
CA ILE A 42 4.24 -6.04 7.70
C ILE A 42 4.12 -7.51 7.33
N ASP A 43 3.90 -8.35 8.33
CA ASP A 43 3.69 -9.79 8.17
C ASP A 43 2.22 -10.07 7.83
N LEU A 44 1.93 -10.33 6.55
CA LEU A 44 0.57 -10.53 6.06
C LEU A 44 -0.11 -11.75 6.69
N ALA A 45 0.64 -12.75 7.15
CA ALA A 45 0.09 -13.94 7.79
C ALA A 45 -0.47 -13.68 9.21
N LYS A 46 -0.11 -12.53 9.79
CA LYS A 46 -0.60 -12.08 11.11
C LYS A 46 -1.71 -11.04 11.00
N LEU A 47 -2.16 -10.73 9.78
CA LEU A 47 -3.32 -9.87 9.60
C LEU A 47 -4.60 -10.68 9.92
N PRO A 48 -5.56 -10.08 10.64
CA PRO A 48 -6.82 -10.73 10.93
C PRO A 48 -7.69 -10.86 9.67
N ASP A 49 -8.62 -11.82 9.65
CA ASP A 49 -9.44 -12.15 8.47
C ASP A 49 -10.31 -10.97 7.96
N ASN A 50 -10.56 -9.98 8.80
CA ASN A 50 -11.32 -8.78 8.46
C ASN A 50 -10.48 -7.69 7.77
N VAL A 51 -9.19 -7.91 7.57
CA VAL A 51 -8.29 -7.01 6.83
C VAL A 51 -8.18 -7.48 5.39
N ASN A 52 -8.52 -6.58 4.46
CA ASN A 52 -8.46 -6.87 3.05
C ASN A 52 -7.12 -6.37 2.47
N VAL A 53 -6.38 -7.27 1.82
CA VAL A 53 -5.10 -6.97 1.18
C VAL A 53 -5.29 -6.99 -0.33
N ILE A 54 -5.06 -5.83 -0.94
CA ILE A 54 -5.21 -5.62 -2.37
C ILE A 54 -3.81 -5.47 -2.97
N ASP A 55 -3.32 -6.54 -3.58
CA ASP A 55 -2.04 -6.54 -4.26
C ASP A 55 -2.15 -5.86 -5.63
N LEU A 56 -1.56 -4.67 -5.77
CA LEU A 56 -1.48 -3.92 -7.03
C LEU A 56 -0.05 -3.93 -7.60
N SER A 57 0.85 -4.73 -7.03
CA SER A 57 2.22 -4.91 -7.51
C SER A 57 2.26 -5.81 -8.75
N THR A 58 1.24 -6.65 -8.94
CA THR A 58 1.08 -7.53 -10.10
C THR A 58 0.17 -6.93 -11.18
N ASP A 59 0.37 -7.33 -12.44
CA ASP A 59 -0.52 -6.91 -13.53
C ASP A 59 -1.94 -7.46 -13.36
N ALA A 60 -2.08 -8.68 -12.84
CA ALA A 60 -3.39 -9.29 -12.57
C ALA A 60 -4.18 -8.47 -11.54
N GLY A 61 -3.56 -8.11 -10.42
CA GLY A 61 -4.19 -7.26 -9.40
C GLY A 61 -4.56 -5.89 -9.93
N ARG A 62 -3.65 -5.22 -10.65
CA ARG A 62 -3.95 -3.94 -11.31
C ARG A 62 -5.13 -4.05 -12.28
N ASN A 63 -5.24 -5.12 -13.05
CA ASN A 63 -6.33 -5.29 -14.01
C ASN A 63 -7.67 -5.62 -13.34
N ALA A 64 -7.65 -6.26 -12.17
CA ALA A 64 -8.86 -6.56 -11.40
C ALA A 64 -9.43 -5.32 -10.69
N TYR A 65 -8.57 -4.47 -10.13
CA TYR A 65 -9.00 -3.38 -9.25
C TYR A 65 -8.93 -1.97 -9.86
N LEU A 66 -8.17 -1.78 -10.95
CA LEU A 66 -7.96 -0.48 -11.58
C LEU A 66 -8.45 -0.49 -13.04
N LYS A 67 -9.13 0.58 -13.43
CA LYS A 67 -9.61 0.82 -14.80
C LYS A 67 -8.70 1.80 -15.53
N GLY A 68 -8.27 2.87 -14.87
CA GLY A 68 -7.50 3.95 -15.48
C GLY A 68 -6.01 3.64 -15.65
N SER A 69 -5.46 3.96 -16.83
CA SER A 69 -4.03 3.78 -17.15
C SER A 69 -3.12 4.56 -16.19
N THR A 70 -3.54 5.74 -15.73
CA THR A 70 -2.78 6.55 -14.76
C THR A 70 -2.66 5.83 -13.42
N ALA A 71 -3.76 5.29 -12.89
CA ALA A 71 -3.74 4.55 -11.63
C ALA A 71 -2.87 3.29 -11.73
N LYS A 72 -2.98 2.55 -12.85
CA LYS A 72 -2.12 1.39 -13.11
C LYS A 72 -0.64 1.77 -13.16
N GLY A 73 -0.30 2.88 -13.80
CA GLY A 73 1.07 3.38 -13.89
C GLY A 73 1.66 3.76 -12.52
N LEU A 74 0.87 4.46 -11.70
CA LEU A 74 1.27 4.84 -10.34
C LEU A 74 1.50 3.59 -9.48
N ALA A 75 0.51 2.70 -9.39
CA ALA A 75 0.61 1.48 -8.59
C ALA A 75 1.74 0.55 -9.05
N LYS A 76 2.00 0.48 -10.37
CA LYS A 76 3.15 -0.24 -10.93
C LYS A 76 4.47 0.38 -10.51
N GLY A 77 4.60 1.70 -10.58
CA GLY A 77 5.85 2.41 -10.27
C GLY A 77 6.22 2.38 -8.78
N SER A 78 5.25 2.16 -7.90
CA SER A 78 5.44 2.03 -6.45
C SER A 78 5.40 0.59 -5.94
N SER A 79 5.18 -0.40 -6.82
CA SER A 79 4.95 -1.81 -6.43
C SER A 79 3.93 -1.93 -5.29
N GLU A 80 2.80 -1.22 -5.44
CA GLU A 80 1.88 -0.90 -4.35
C GLU A 80 1.05 -2.11 -3.89
N VAL A 81 0.87 -2.20 -2.58
CA VAL A 81 -0.11 -3.08 -1.94
C VAL A 81 -0.94 -2.21 -1.02
N LEU A 82 -2.26 -2.28 -1.14
CA LEU A 82 -3.16 -1.57 -0.25
C LEU A 82 -3.66 -2.51 0.83
N ILE A 83 -3.66 -2.02 2.06
CA ILE A 83 -4.26 -2.71 3.19
C ILE A 83 -5.47 -1.89 3.64
N GLU A 84 -6.65 -2.51 3.64
CA GLU A 84 -7.89 -1.91 4.12
C GLU A 84 -8.21 -2.46 5.51
N GLY A 85 -8.26 -1.56 6.51
CA GLY A 85 -8.49 -1.91 7.90
C GLY A 85 -7.32 -1.55 8.82
N ASN A 86 -7.16 -2.32 9.90
CA ASN A 86 -6.17 -2.07 10.94
C ASN A 86 -5.03 -3.11 10.87
N ILE A 87 -3.78 -2.65 10.97
CA ILE A 87 -2.62 -3.52 11.08
C ILE A 87 -2.29 -3.67 12.58
N PRO A 88 -2.46 -4.87 13.18
CA PRO A 88 -2.11 -5.10 14.57
C PRO A 88 -0.60 -4.95 14.78
N SER A 89 -0.19 -4.48 15.96
CA SER A 89 1.23 -4.29 16.30
C SER A 89 2.05 -5.57 16.18
N GLU A 90 1.44 -6.73 16.41
CA GLU A 90 2.08 -8.05 16.29
C GLU A 90 2.47 -8.42 14.85
N ALA A 91 1.81 -7.81 13.86
CA ALA A 91 2.14 -7.95 12.45
C ALA A 91 3.28 -7.03 12.01
N ILE A 92 3.70 -6.07 12.85
CA ILE A 92 4.72 -5.08 12.50
C ILE A 92 6.10 -5.54 12.98
N LYS A 93 7.05 -5.68 12.05
CA LYS A 93 8.46 -5.90 12.35
C LYS A 93 9.25 -4.63 12.02
N SER A 94 9.89 -4.06 13.04
CA SER A 94 10.80 -2.93 12.82
C SER A 94 12.05 -3.42 12.11
N MET A 95 12.39 -2.81 10.97
CA MET A 95 13.71 -3.00 10.37
C MET A 95 14.75 -2.23 11.21
N LYS A 96 15.85 -2.91 11.55
CA LYS A 96 17.01 -2.32 12.23
C LYS A 96 17.93 -1.65 11.23
#